data_AF-A0A2T3N250-F1
#
_entry.id   AF-A0A2T3N250-F1
#
_cell.length_a   1.000
_cell.length_b   1.000
_cell.length_c   1.000
_cell.angle_alpha   90.00
_cell.angle_beta   90.00
_cell.angle_gamma   90.00
#
_symmetry.space_group_name_H-M   'P 1'
#
loop_
_entity.id
_entity.type
_entity.pdbx_description
1 polymer ?
#
loop_
_entity_poly.entity_id
_entity_poly.type
_entity_poly.pdbx_seq_one_letter_code
_entity_poly.pdbx_strand_id
1 'polypeptide(L)' 'MVTEYREVVVKPPASDLTLCLQPSDLPPATYGEAVERDPLWFASWKECANKIQRLRTFYGFSNVNPNTGE' A
#
# COMPACT_ATOMS: atom_id res chain seq x y z
N MET A 1 10.53 -42.38 -14.19
CA MET A 1 10.74 -41.00 -13.69
C MET A 1 9.39 -40.33 -13.64
N VAL A 2 8.89 -40.01 -12.46
CA VAL A 2 7.66 -39.22 -12.28
C VAL A 2 8.11 -37.79 -12.05
N THR A 3 7.82 -36.89 -12.98
CA THR A 3 8.04 -35.45 -12.81
C THR A 3 6.85 -34.88 -12.06
N GLU A 4 7.05 -34.48 -10.81
CA GLU A 4 6.04 -33.75 -10.05
C GLU A 4 6.09 -32.28 -10.43
N TYR A 5 4.95 -31.72 -10.82
CA TYR A 5 4.82 -30.30 -11.10
C TYR A 5 4.71 -29.55 -9.78
N ARG A 6 5.67 -28.66 -9.50
CA ARG A 6 5.60 -27.73 -8.36
C ARG A 6 5.03 -26.41 -8.85
N GLU A 7 3.83 -26.05 -8.41
CA GLU A 7 3.34 -24.69 -8.59
C GLU A 7 4.18 -23.72 -7.74
N VAL A 8 4.99 -22.91 -8.41
CA VAL A 8 5.71 -21.82 -7.77
C VAL A 8 4.78 -20.60 -7.76
N VAL A 9 4.00 -20.46 -6.69
CA VAL A 9 3.19 -19.24 -6.49
C VAL A 9 4.13 -18.10 -6.18
N VAL A 10 4.43 -17.26 -7.17
CA VAL A 10 5.14 -16.01 -6.95
C VAL A 10 4.20 -15.11 -6.15
N LYS A 11 4.64 -14.68 -4.96
CA LYS A 11 3.88 -13.79 -4.08
C LYS A 11 4.59 -12.44 -3.98
N PRO A 12 3.86 -11.33 -3.75
CA PRO A 12 4.50 -10.05 -3.49
C PRO A 12 5.23 -10.10 -2.14
N PRO A 13 6.14 -9.14 -1.90
CA PRO A 13 6.82 -9.02 -0.61
C PRO A 13 5.81 -9.01 0.55
N ALA A 14 6.05 -9.79 1.59
CA ALA A 14 5.15 -9.85 2.75
C ALA A 14 4.95 -8.48 3.42
N SER A 15 5.96 -7.60 3.34
CA SER A 15 5.90 -6.21 3.80
C SER A 15 4.80 -5.38 3.13
N ASP A 16 4.46 -5.70 1.88
CA ASP A 16 3.43 -4.99 1.12
C ASP A 16 2.02 -5.52 1.43
N LEU A 17 1.90 -6.73 1.97
CA LEU A 17 0.65 -7.36 2.38
C LEU A 17 0.25 -7.04 3.84
N THR A 18 0.92 -6.08 4.47
CA THR A 18 0.60 -5.63 5.83
C THR A 18 -0.35 -4.44 5.80
N LEU A 19 -1.16 -4.30 6.86
CA LEU A 19 -2.00 -3.12 7.03
C LEU A 19 -1.15 -1.85 7.05
N CYS A 20 -1.71 -0.77 6.50
CA CYS A 20 -1.10 0.54 6.63
C CYS A 20 -1.25 1.03 8.07
N LEU A 21 -0.14 1.54 8.63
CA LEU A 21 -0.13 2.06 9.98
C LEU A 21 -0.54 3.53 9.95
N GLN A 22 -1.54 3.87 10.76
CA GLN A 22 -1.88 5.26 11.03
C GLN A 22 -1.03 5.74 12.22
N PRO A 23 -0.36 6.90 12.12
CA PRO A 23 0.55 7.35 13.18
C PRO A 23 -0.16 7.80 14.45
N SER A 24 -1.46 8.09 14.41
CA SER A 24 -2.26 8.33 15.61
C SER A 24 -3.75 8.16 15.33
N ASP A 25 -4.45 7.48 16.24
CA ASP A 25 -5.88 7.18 16.14
C ASP A 25 -6.76 8.31 16.65
N LEU A 26 -6.20 9.23 17.44
CA LEU A 26 -6.91 10.35 18.02
C LEU A 26 -6.70 11.64 17.21
N PRO A 27 -7.72 12.51 17.12
CA PRO A 27 -7.55 13.84 16.52
C PRO A 27 -6.59 14.69 17.38
N PRO A 28 -5.85 15.64 16.77
CA PRO A 28 -5.02 16.56 17.53
C PRO A 28 -5.88 17.45 18.44
N ALA A 29 -5.42 17.69 19.65
CA ALA A 29 -6.12 18.53 20.64
C ALA A 29 -5.93 20.02 20.35
N THR A 30 -4.84 20.40 19.68
CA THR A 30 -4.51 21.78 19.34
C THR A 30 -4.05 21.93 17.90
N TYR A 31 -4.11 23.16 17.37
CA TYR A 31 -3.60 23.46 16.05
C TYR A 31 -2.07 23.23 15.93
N GLY A 32 -1.30 23.57 16.98
CA GLY A 32 0.14 23.34 17.00
C GLY A 32 0.48 21.85 16.87
N GLU A 33 -0.22 21.01 17.62
CA GLU A 33 -0.09 19.55 17.52
C GLU A 33 -0.47 19.03 16.12
N ALA A 34 -1.49 19.61 15.49
CA ALA A 34 -1.88 19.25 14.12
C ALA A 34 -0.74 19.54 13.12
N VAL A 35 -0.11 20.70 13.22
CA VAL A 35 1.01 21.10 12.35
C VAL A 35 2.22 20.19 12.55
N GLU A 36 2.52 19.80 13.79
CA GLU A 36 3.62 18.86 14.09
C GLU A 36 3.35 17.44 13.56
N ARG A 37 2.07 17.01 13.58
CA ARG A 37 1.66 15.66 13.16
C ARG A 37 1.46 15.53 11.66
N ASP A 38 1.21 16.62 10.94
CA ASP A 38 1.00 16.64 9.49
C ASP A 38 2.12 15.95 8.68
N PRO A 39 3.43 16.25 8.89
CA PRO A 39 4.49 15.58 8.13
C PRO A 39 4.60 14.08 8.43
N LEU A 40 4.32 13.66 9.68
CA LEU A 40 4.32 12.25 10.07
C LEU A 40 3.15 11.48 9.43
N TRP A 41 1.98 12.12 9.38
CA TRP A 41 0.81 11.60 8.69
C TRP A 41 1.08 11.46 7.19
N PHE A 42 1.62 12.50 6.56
CA PHE A 42 1.93 12.47 5.13
C PHE A 42 2.96 11.40 4.76
N ALA A 43 4.01 11.23 5.57
CA ALA A 43 5.01 10.18 5.37
C ALA A 43 4.39 8.77 5.45
N SER A 44 3.57 8.52 6.49
CA SER A 44 2.88 7.24 6.68
C SER A 44 1.91 6.94 5.53
N TRP A 45 1.16 7.96 5.10
CA TRP A 45 0.25 7.87 3.95
C TRP A 45 1.01 7.54 2.66
N LYS A 46 2.13 8.22 2.40
CA LYS A 46 2.96 8.00 1.21
C LYS A 46 3.53 6.58 1.17
N GLU A 47 4.01 6.06 2.30
CA GLU A 47 4.48 4.68 2.39
C GLU A 47 3.37 3.67 2.10
N CYS A 48 2.17 3.91 2.64
CA CYS A 48 0.99 3.10 2.33
C CYS A 48 0.65 3.11 0.84
N ALA A 49 0.61 4.30 0.23
CA ALA A 49 0.33 4.44 -1.20
C ALA A 49 1.37 3.70 -2.07
N ASN A 50 2.64 3.76 -1.68
CA ASN A 50 3.72 3.03 -2.35
C ASN A 50 3.53 1.51 -2.27
N LYS A 51 3.12 0.97 -1.11
CA LYS A 51 2.78 -0.46 -0.97
C LYS A 51 1.68 -0.86 -1.95
N ILE A 52 0.59 -0.09 -2.01
CA ILE A 52 -0.53 -0.35 -2.92
C ILE A 52 -0.04 -0.33 -4.37
N GLN A 53 0.77 0.65 -4.74
CA GLN A 53 1.31 0.73 -6.11
C GLN A 53 2.17 -0.50 -6.45
N ARG A 54 3.04 -0.95 -5.55
CA ARG A 54 3.84 -2.18 -5.74
C ARG A 54 2.96 -3.41 -5.91
N LEU A 55 1.90 -3.56 -5.12
CA LEU A 55 0.94 -4.65 -5.27
C LEU A 55 0.21 -4.58 -6.61
N ARG A 56 -0.25 -3.39 -7.03
CA ARG A 56 -0.90 -3.21 -8.33
C ARG A 56 0.02 -3.60 -9.48
N THR A 57 1.29 -3.20 -9.42
CA THR A 57 2.29 -3.59 -10.43
C THR A 57 2.56 -5.09 -10.39
N PHE A 58 2.69 -5.68 -9.20
CA PHE A 58 2.91 -7.13 -9.05
C PHE A 58 1.80 -7.97 -9.70
N TYR A 59 0.53 -7.57 -9.52
CA TYR A 59 -0.62 -8.27 -10.09
C TYR A 59 -1.00 -7.79 -11.51
N GLY A 60 -0.24 -6.88 -12.13
CA GLY A 60 -0.51 -6.42 -13.49
C GLY A 60 -1.69 -5.45 -13.62
N PHE A 61 -2.15 -4.81 -12.54
CA PHE A 61 -3.21 -3.79 -12.56
C PHE A 61 -2.72 -2.38 -12.96
N SER A 62 -1.50 -2.29 -13.49
CA SER A 62 -0.95 -1.06 -14.04
C SER A 62 -1.51 -0.87 -15.47
N ASN A 63 -2.51 0.02 -15.61
CA ASN A 63 -3.13 0.55 -16.84
C ASN A 63 -4.57 0.12 -17.17
N VAL A 64 -5.50 0.13 -16.20
CA VAL A 64 -6.89 0.47 -16.55
C VAL A 64 -6.99 1.99 -16.55
N ASN A 65 -7.08 2.57 -17.75
CA ASN A 65 -7.37 3.98 -17.95
C ASN A 65 -8.69 4.32 -17.23
N PRO A 66 -8.75 5.33 -16.35
CA PRO A 66 -10.00 5.71 -15.65
C PRO A 66 -11.07 6.34 -16.57
N ASN A 67 -10.88 6.36 -17.90
CA ASN A 67 -11.79 6.96 -18.88
C ASN A 67 -12.39 5.94 -19.84
N THR A 68 -12.96 4.84 -19.34
CA THR A 68 -13.96 4.09 -20.11
C THR A 68 -15.28 4.16 -19.36
N GLY A 69 -16.00 5.25 -19.61
CA GLY A 69 -17.43 5.31 -19.40
C GLY A 69 -18.11 4.57 -20.55
N GLU A 70 -18.18 3.24 -20.42
CA GLU A 70 -19.23 2.43 -21.05
C GLU A 70 -20.18 1.93 -19.97
#